data_AF-A0A3D3Q9N4-F1
#
_entry.id   AF-A0A3D3Q9N4-F1
#
_cell.length_a   1.000
_cell.length_b   1.000
_cell.length_c   1.000
_cell.angle_alpha   90.00
_cell.angle_beta   90.00
_cell.angle_gamma   90.00
#
_symmetry.space_group_name_H-M   'P 1'
#
loop_
_entity.id
_entity.type
_entity.pdbx_description
1 polymer ?
#
loop_
_entity_poly.entity_id
_entity_poly.type
_entity_poly.pdbx_seq_one_letter_code
_entity_poly.pdbx_strand_id
1 'polypeptide(L)'
;MMRPERGVRSLGTFRSLRNRNYRLYFWGQIVSLTGTWMQSVGQAWLILTLTHSALALGFTAALQFLPMLLIGPWGGLVADRVDKRKLLMFTQAAAATLALILGLLTVTHHV
;
A
#
# COMPACT_ATOMS: atom_id res chain seq x y z
N MET A 1 41.77 -36.58 -14.31
CA MET A 1 40.40 -36.83 -13.81
C MET A 1 39.76 -35.47 -13.52
N MET A 2 39.10 -34.86 -14.53
CA MET A 2 38.52 -33.52 -14.45
C MET A 2 37.03 -33.61 -14.07
N ARG A 3 36.63 -32.92 -12.99
CA ARG A 3 35.22 -32.78 -12.59
C ARG A 3 34.60 -31.65 -13.43
N PRO A 4 33.46 -31.88 -14.12
CA PRO A 4 32.79 -30.78 -14.81
C PRO A 4 32.20 -29.81 -13.78
N GLU A 5 32.62 -28.55 -13.89
CA GLU A 5 32.11 -27.40 -13.14
C GLU A 5 30.60 -27.26 -13.34
N ARG A 6 29.86 -27.07 -12.25
CA ARG A 6 28.40 -26.99 -12.22
C ARG A 6 27.94 -25.77 -13.03
N GLY A 7 27.18 -26.04 -14.11
CA GLY A 7 26.58 -25.00 -14.95
C GLY A 7 25.82 -23.96 -14.13
N VAL A 8 26.12 -22.68 -14.43
CA VAL A 8 25.42 -21.51 -13.89
C VAL A 8 23.93 -21.69 -14.14
N ARG A 9 23.16 -21.92 -13.06
CA ARG A 9 21.69 -21.97 -13.13
C ARG A 9 21.21 -20.61 -13.64
N SER A 10 20.65 -20.57 -14.85
CA SER A 10 19.92 -19.41 -15.36
C SER A 10 18.88 -18.97 -14.32
N LEU A 11 19.18 -17.86 -13.64
CA LEU A 11 18.24 -17.19 -12.75
C LEU A 11 17.27 -16.42 -13.64
N GLY A 12 16.22 -17.09 -14.11
CA GLY A 12 15.15 -16.41 -14.84
C GLY A 12 14.52 -15.33 -13.97
N THR A 13 14.62 -14.07 -14.38
CA THR A 13 14.12 -12.87 -13.65
C THR A 13 12.66 -12.99 -13.22
N PHE A 14 11.83 -13.72 -13.98
CA PHE A 14 10.39 -13.90 -13.73
C PHE A 14 10.01 -15.21 -13.03
N ARG A 15 10.98 -15.93 -12.45
CA ARG A 15 10.74 -17.24 -11.85
C ARG A 15 9.79 -17.18 -10.63
N SER A 16 9.70 -16.03 -9.96
CA SER A 16 8.75 -15.78 -8.85
C SER A 16 7.28 -15.74 -9.32
N LEU A 17 7.01 -15.23 -10.53
CA LEU A 17 5.66 -15.15 -11.11
C LEU A 17 5.07 -16.52 -11.49
N ARG A 18 5.89 -17.57 -11.48
CA ARG A 18 5.44 -18.95 -11.72
C ARG A 18 4.63 -19.51 -10.54
N ASN A 19 4.77 -18.94 -9.35
CA ASN A 19 3.96 -19.28 -8.19
C ASN A 19 2.61 -18.53 -8.25
N ARG A 20 1.50 -19.28 -8.31
CA ARG A 20 0.13 -18.72 -8.41
C ARG A 20 -0.18 -17.71 -7.30
N ASN A 21 0.22 -18.00 -6.06
CA ASN A 21 -0.04 -17.11 -4.92
C ASN A 21 0.74 -15.81 -5.03
N TYR A 22 2.01 -15.87 -5.45
CA TYR A 22 2.82 -14.69 -5.67
C TYR A 22 2.31 -13.86 -6.85
N ARG A 23 1.88 -14.50 -7.94
CA ARG A 23 1.32 -13.80 -9.11
C ARG A 23 0.04 -13.03 -8.77
N LEU A 24 -0.87 -13.64 -8.00
CA LEU A 24 -2.09 -12.96 -7.54
C LEU A 24 -1.76 -11.78 -6.63
N TYR A 25 -0.83 -11.96 -5.68
CA TYR A 25 -0.36 -10.88 -4.82
C TYR A 25 0.30 -9.75 -5.62
N PHE A 26 1.14 -10.07 -6.59
CA PHE A 26 1.87 -9.10 -7.41
C PHE A 26 0.93 -8.22 -8.22
N TRP A 27 -0.02 -8.82 -8.94
CA TRP A 27 -1.02 -8.04 -9.70
C TRP A 27 -1.96 -7.26 -8.79
N GLY A 28 -2.40 -7.86 -7.68
CA GLY A 28 -3.18 -7.15 -6.66
C GLY A 28 -2.43 -5.93 -6.13
N GLN A 29 -1.13 -6.07 -5.86
CA GLN A 29 -0.32 -4.94 -5.38
C GLN A 29 -0.10 -3.85 -6.41
N ILE A 30 0.03 -4.19 -7.69
CA ILE A 30 0.09 -3.16 -8.74
C ILE A 30 -1.18 -2.31 -8.70
N VAL A 31 -2.35 -2.94 -8.69
CA VAL A 31 -3.64 -2.24 -8.66
C VAL A 31 -3.78 -1.42 -7.37
N SER A 32 -3.47 -2.01 -6.22
CA SER A 32 -3.55 -1.32 -4.92
C SER A 32 -2.62 -0.12 -4.84
N LEU A 33 -1.38 -0.23 -5.33
CA LEU A 33 -0.43 0.87 -5.34
C LEU A 33 -0.90 2.00 -6.25
N THR A 34 -1.36 1.67 -7.46
CA THR A 34 -1.93 2.68 -8.37
C THR A 34 -3.13 3.38 -7.74
N GLY A 35 -4.07 2.63 -7.15
CA GLY A 35 -5.23 3.20 -6.47
C GLY A 35 -4.84 4.09 -5.29
N THR A 36 -3.82 3.71 -4.51
CA THR A 36 -3.31 4.53 -3.40
C THR A 36 -2.75 5.87 -3.88
N TRP A 37 -1.99 5.86 -4.97
CA TRP A 37 -1.47 7.10 -5.56
C TRP A 37 -2.57 7.97 -6.15
N MET A 38 -3.55 7.37 -6.83
CA MET A 38 -4.72 8.10 -7.33
C MET A 38 -5.52 8.73 -6.18
N GLN A 39 -5.74 7.98 -5.10
CA GLN A 39 -6.41 8.48 -3.90
C GLN A 39 -5.64 9.64 -3.27
N SER A 40 -4.31 9.55 -3.17
CA SER A 40 -3.49 10.62 -2.60
C SER A 40 -3.59 11.92 -3.40
N VAL A 41 -3.54 11.85 -4.74
CA VAL A 41 -3.74 13.02 -5.61
C VAL A 41 -5.17 13.56 -5.49
N GLY A 42 -6.18 12.68 -5.48
CA GLY A 42 -7.57 13.07 -5.32
C GLY A 42 -7.84 13.75 -3.97
N GLN A 43 -7.27 13.25 -2.89
CA GLN A 43 -7.36 13.84 -1.56
C GLN A 43 -6.70 15.22 -1.52
N ALA A 44 -5.51 15.37 -2.10
CA ALA A 44 -4.84 16.66 -2.19
C ALA A 44 -5.68 17.69 -2.94
N TRP A 45 -6.28 17.27 -4.06
CA TRP A 45 -7.18 18.11 -4.84
C TRP A 45 -8.45 18.49 -4.08
N LEU A 46 -9.08 17.55 -3.39
CA LEU A 46 -10.28 17.77 -2.59
C LEU A 46 -10.03 18.83 -1.51
N ILE A 47 -8.93 18.71 -0.76
CA ILE A 47 -8.56 19.68 0.27
C ILE A 47 -8.35 21.07 -0.33
N LEU A 48 -7.65 21.18 -1.46
CA LEU A 48 -7.48 22.47 -2.14
C LEU A 48 -8.82 23.06 -2.59
N THR A 49 -9.75 22.23 -3.05
CA THR A 49 -11.06 22.67 -3.52
C THR A 49 -11.95 23.13 -2.36
N LEU A 50 -11.87 22.47 -1.20
CA LEU A 50 -12.69 22.81 -0.03
C LEU A 50 -12.12 23.97 0.79
N THR A 51 -10.79 24.02 0.95
CA THR A 51 -10.14 24.97 1.87
C THR A 51 -9.52 26.16 1.14
N HIS A 52 -9.31 26.08 -0.18
CA HIS A 52 -8.59 27.07 -1.00
C HIS A 52 -7.21 27.47 -0.42
N SER A 53 -6.61 26.63 0.42
CA SER A 53 -5.41 26.96 1.21
C SER A 53 -4.35 25.88 1.06
N ALA A 54 -3.17 26.29 0.56
CA ALA A 54 -2.00 25.42 0.48
C ALA A 54 -1.44 25.03 1.85
N LEU A 55 -1.66 25.86 2.88
CA LEU A 55 -1.24 25.56 4.25
C LEU A 55 -2.06 24.38 4.83
N ALA A 56 -3.37 24.35 4.58
CA ALA A 56 -4.22 23.25 5.01
C ALA A 56 -3.78 21.92 4.39
N LEU A 57 -3.47 21.93 3.09
CA LEU A 57 -2.90 20.78 2.39
C LEU A 57 -1.58 20.31 3.04
N GLY A 58 -0.67 21.24 3.35
CA GLY A 58 0.60 20.94 4.01
C GLY A 58 0.42 20.30 5.39
N PHE A 59 -0.52 20.82 6.20
CA PHE A 59 -0.85 20.23 7.50
C PHE A 59 -1.45 18.83 7.35
N THR A 60 -2.38 18.62 6.43
CA THR A 60 -2.96 17.28 6.22
C THR A 60 -1.89 16.28 5.76
N ALA A 61 -0.99 16.67 4.87
CA ALA A 61 0.13 15.83 4.46
C ALA A 61 1.05 15.48 5.64
N ALA A 62 1.37 16.45 6.51
CA ALA A 62 2.17 16.21 7.71
C ALA A 62 1.47 15.24 8.69
N LEU A 63 0.17 15.43 8.90
CA LEU A 63 -0.64 14.57 9.76
C LEU A 63 -0.75 13.13 9.24
N GLN A 64 -0.62 12.90 7.94
CA GLN A 64 -0.60 11.53 7.39
C GLN A 64 0.61 10.72 7.90
N PHE A 65 1.75 11.37 8.13
CA PHE A 65 2.98 10.70 8.56
C PHE A 65 3.07 10.53 10.07
N LEU A 66 2.29 11.30 10.84
CA LEU A 66 2.31 11.27 12.30
C LEU A 66 1.97 9.89 12.89
N PRO A 67 0.93 9.16 12.43
CA PRO A 67 0.66 7.80 12.90
C PRO A 67 1.79 6.84 12.58
N MET A 68 2.42 6.98 11.41
CA MET A 68 3.54 6.12 11.03
C MET A 68 4.75 6.34 11.94
N LEU A 69 5.00 7.60 12.32
CA LEU A 69 6.07 7.95 13.24
C LEU A 69 5.84 7.39 14.66
N LEU A 70 4.61 7.54 15.17
CA LEU A 70 4.28 7.17 16.55
C LEU A 70 4.06 5.67 16.73
N ILE A 71 3.39 5.03 15.76
CA ILE A 71 2.89 3.65 15.87
C ILE A 71 3.79 2.68 15.08
N GLY A 72 4.64 3.16 14.17
CA GLY A 72 5.52 2.34 13.34
C GLY A 72 6.36 1.31 14.10
N PRO A 73 7.04 1.67 15.21
CA PRO A 73 7.82 0.72 16.01
C PRO A 73 6.96 -0.42 16.58
N TRP A 74 5.74 -0.11 17.02
CA TRP A 74 4.79 -1.12 17.52
C TRP A 74 4.20 -1.96 16.40
N GLY A 75 4.02 -1.38 15.22
CA GLY A 75 3.59 -2.09 14.01
C GLY A 75 4.54 -3.22 13.63
N GLY A 76 5.86 -3.00 13.75
CA GLY A 76 6.86 -4.05 13.56
C GLY A 76 6.75 -5.18 14.58
N LEU A 77 6.59 -4.83 15.85
CA LEU A 77 6.40 -5.81 16.93
C LEU A 77 5.15 -6.68 16.71
N VAL A 78 4.05 -6.08 16.24
CA VAL A 78 2.83 -6.82 15.89
C VAL A 78 3.10 -7.72 14.68
N ALA A 79 3.75 -7.21 13.63
CA ALA A 79 4.05 -7.96 12.41
C ALA A 79 4.89 -9.22 12.65
N ASP A 80 5.73 -9.22 13.69
CA ASP A 80 6.53 -10.39 14.06
C ASP A 80 5.74 -11.42 14.87
N ARG A 81 4.64 -11.02 15.52
CA ARG A 81 3.85 -11.88 16.42
C ARG A 81 2.60 -12.49 15.78
N VAL A 82 2.07 -11.90 14.71
CA VAL A 82 0.88 -12.41 14.02
C VAL A 82 1.20 -13.06 12.67
N ASP A 83 0.30 -13.95 12.24
CA ASP A 83 0.33 -14.52 10.89
C ASP A 83 0.38 -13.43 9.83
N LYS A 84 1.52 -13.31 9.13
CA LYS A 84 1.77 -12.28 8.10
C LYS A 84 0.67 -12.22 7.05
N ARG A 85 0.11 -13.37 6.65
CA ARG A 85 -1.00 -13.44 5.69
C ARG A 85 -2.29 -12.80 6.21
N LYS A 86 -2.65 -13.08 7.47
CA LYS A 86 -3.85 -12.52 8.10
C LYS A 86 -3.69 -11.02 8.34
N LEU A 87 -2.51 -10.61 8.81
CA LEU A 87 -2.18 -9.20 9.00
C LEU A 87 -2.29 -8.42 7.69
N LEU A 88 -1.70 -8.94 6.60
CA LEU A 88 -1.80 -8.33 5.28
C LEU A 88 -3.25 -8.24 4.78
N MET A 89 -4.04 -9.31 4.94
CA MET A 89 -5.45 -9.29 4.53
C MET A 89 -6.24 -8.23 5.31
N PHE A 90 -6.01 -8.13 6.61
CA PHE A 90 -6.69 -7.16 7.47
C PHE A 90 -6.33 -5.71 7.10
N THR A 91 -5.03 -5.40 6.94
CA THR A 91 -4.60 -4.04 6.60
C THR A 91 -5.08 -3.62 5.22
N GLN A 92 -5.04 -4.51 4.22
CA GLN A 92 -5.55 -4.23 2.88
C GLN A 92 -7.07 -4.04 2.88
N ALA A 93 -7.82 -4.85 3.63
CA ALA A 93 -9.27 -4.67 3.78
C ALA A 93 -9.64 -3.36 4.50
N ALA A 94 -8.90 -3.01 5.56
CA ALA A 94 -9.09 -1.75 6.27
C ALA A 94 -8.81 -0.55 5.36
N ALA A 95 -7.71 -0.56 4.61
CA ALA A 95 -7.38 0.48 3.64
C ALA A 95 -8.46 0.63 2.57
N ALA A 96 -8.94 -0.47 1.99
CA ALA A 96 -10.02 -0.47 1.00
C ALA A 96 -11.32 0.10 1.59
N THR A 97 -11.65 -0.25 2.83
CA THR A 97 -12.84 0.25 3.53
C THR A 97 -12.76 1.76 3.75
N LEU A 98 -11.62 2.27 4.22
CA LEU A 98 -11.41 3.71 4.41
C LEU A 98 -11.51 4.47 3.09
N ALA A 99 -10.92 3.94 2.02
CA ALA A 99 -11.01 4.52 0.67
C ALA A 99 -12.46 4.57 0.17
N LEU A 100 -13.24 3.50 0.38
CA LEU A 100 -14.65 3.44 0.02
C LEU A 100 -15.50 4.44 0.80
N ILE A 101 -15.28 4.54 2.12
CA ILE A 101 -16.00 5.51 2.97
C ILE A 101 -15.73 6.93 2.48
N LEU A 102 -14.46 7.28 2.26
CA LEU A 102 -14.09 8.59 1.77
C LEU A 102 -14.72 8.87 0.40
N GLY A 103 -14.62 7.93 -0.54
CA GLY A 103 -15.20 8.08 -1.88
C GLY A 103 -16.72 8.26 -1.85
N LEU A 104 -17.43 7.49 -1.01
CA LEU A 104 -18.86 7.66 -0.81
C LEU A 104 -19.19 9.04 -0.24
N LEU A 105 -18.49 9.48 0.80
CA LEU A 105 -18.71 10.79 1.42
C LEU A 105 -18.52 11.92 0.40
N THR A 106 -17.48 11.87 -0.43
CA THR A 106 -17.23 12.83 -1.49
C THR A 106 -18.32 12.80 -2.57
N VAL A 107 -18.74 11.62 -3.03
CA VAL A 107 -19.81 11.51 -4.06
C VAL A 107 -21.17 11.96 -3.53
N THR A 108 -21.43 11.76 -2.24
CA THR A 108 -22.66 12.24 -1.58
C THR A 108 -22.63 13.73 -1.20
N HIS A 109 -21.55 14.45 -1.51
CA HIS A 109 -21.36 15.87 -1.17
C HIS A 109 -21.44 16.17 0.34
N HIS A 110 -21.16 15.18 1.19
CA HIS A 110 -21.00 15.42 2.63
C HIS A 110 -19.64 16.06 2.96
N VAL A 111 -18.69 15.95 2.02
CA VAL A 111 -17.40 16.64 1.97
C VAL A 111 -17.05 16.91 0.52
#